data_AF-A0A838TKS0-F1
#
_entry.id   AF-A0A838TKS0-F1
#
_cell.length_a   1.000
_cell.length_b   1.000
_cell.length_c   1.000
_cell.angle_alpha   90.00
_cell.angle_beta   90.00
_cell.angle_gamma   90.00
#
_symmetry.space_group_name_H-M   'P 1'
#
loop_
_entity.id
_entity.type
_entity.pdbx_description
1 polymer ?
#
loop_
_entity_poly.entity_id
_entity_poly.type
_entity_poly.pdbx_seq_one_letter_code
_entity_poly.pdbx_strand_id
1 'polypeptide(L)' 'MTDRNFTMFDTAIGHCGIVWGERGINAVQLPMSNEDRTRTRIRQRYGEITETAPPADVQGAIEG' A
#
# COMPACT_ATOMS: atom_id res chain seq x y z
N MET A 1 -12.91 -0.30 14.28
CA MET A 1 -11.61 0.20 13.79
C MET A 1 -11.12 -0.82 12.79
N THR A 2 -10.88 -0.44 11.54
CA THR A 2 -10.39 -1.42 10.56
C THR A 2 -8.87 -1.31 10.59
N ASP A 3 -8.21 -2.26 11.24
CA ASP A 3 -6.75 -2.32 11.24
C ASP A 3 -6.29 -2.62 9.81
N ARG A 4 -5.70 -1.61 9.19
CA ARG A 4 -5.24 -1.64 7.80
C ARG A 4 -3.80 -1.20 7.81
N ASN A 5 -3.04 -1.85 6.96
CA ASN A 5 -1.63 -1.60 6.82
C ASN A 5 -1.32 -1.39 5.33
N PHE A 6 -0.26 -0.65 5.06
CA PHE A 6 0.22 -0.47 3.71
C PHE A 6 1.72 -0.59 3.62
N THR A 7 2.21 -0.80 2.41
CA THR A 7 3.63 -0.73 2.09
C THR A 7 3.79 -0.10 0.72
N MET A 8 4.92 0.56 0.52
CA MET A 8 5.33 1.08 -0.77
C MET A 8 6.25 0.05 -1.43
N PHE A 9 6.10 -0.15 -2.73
CA PHE A 9 6.93 -1.05 -3.51
C PHE A 9 7.26 -0.44 -4.86
N ASP A 10 8.47 -0.72 -5.31
CA ASP A 10 8.95 -0.26 -6.61
C ASP A 10 8.36 -1.07 -7.75
N THR A 11 7.92 -0.38 -8.79
CA THR A 11 7.50 -0.99 -10.04
C THR A 11 8.19 -0.30 -11.21
N ALA A 12 8.17 -0.95 -12.38
CA ALA A 12 8.74 -0.40 -13.61
C ALA A 12 8.13 0.97 -14.03
N ILE A 13 6.96 1.32 -13.50
CA ILE A 13 6.25 2.57 -13.79
C ILE A 13 6.32 3.59 -12.63
N GLY A 14 7.01 3.28 -11.53
CA GLY A 14 7.16 4.13 -10.35
C GLY A 14 6.82 3.43 -9.04
N HIS A 15 6.78 4.19 -7.93
CA HIS A 15 6.49 3.65 -6.59
C HIS A 15 4.97 3.47 -6.40
N CYS A 16 4.52 2.22 -6.35
CA CYS A 16 3.15 1.86 -6.04
C CYS A 16 2.99 1.65 -4.52
N GLY A 17 1.77 1.78 -4.02
CA GLY A 17 1.42 1.39 -2.65
C GLY A 17 0.40 0.26 -2.66
N ILE A 18 0.54 -0.73 -1.80
CA ILE A 18 -0.47 -1.77 -1.60
C ILE A 18 -1.04 -1.66 -0.19
N VAL A 19 -2.36 -1.77 -0.08
CA VAL A 19 -3.11 -1.65 1.17
C VAL A 19 -3.81 -2.97 1.45
N TRP A 20 -3.61 -3.51 2.64
CA TRP A 20 -4.24 -4.75 3.10
C TRP A 20 -4.85 -4.58 4.50
N GLY A 21 -5.64 -5.57 4.90
CA GLY A 21 -6.16 -5.72 6.25
C GLY A 21 -6.34 -7.21 6.56
N GLU A 22 -7.08 -7.53 7.62
CA GLU A 22 -7.26 -8.92 8.09
C GLU A 22 -7.80 -9.90 7.05
N ARG A 23 -8.51 -9.40 6.03
CA ARG A 23 -9.14 -10.20 4.97
C ARG A 23 -8.34 -10.24 3.67
N GLY A 24 -7.12 -9.71 3.67
CA GLY A 24 -6.25 -9.62 2.49
C GLY A 24 -6.16 -8.21 1.90
N ILE A 25 -5.86 -8.15 0.59
CA ILE A 25 -5.61 -6.90 -0.13
C ILE A 25 -6.92 -6.11 -0.30
N ASN A 26 -6.93 -4.88 0.19
CA ASN A 26 -8.07 -3.98 0.09
C ASN A 26 -7.97 -3.05 -1.13
N ALA A 27 -6.75 -2.61 -1.48
CA ALA A 27 -6.52 -1.75 -2.64
C ALA A 27 -5.05 -1.68 -3.04
N VAL A 28 -4.82 -1.22 -4.28
CA VAL A 28 -3.52 -0.80 -4.79
C VAL A 28 -3.61 0.67 -5.19
N GLN A 29 -2.59 1.42 -4.83
CA GLN A 29 -2.39 2.82 -5.14
C GLN A 29 -1.31 2.94 -6.22
N LEU A 30 -1.69 3.45 -7.38
CA LEU A 30 -0.79 3.75 -8.49
C LEU A 30 0.14 4.93 -8.16
N PRO A 31 1.33 5.00 -8.81
CA PRO A 31 2.30 6.03 -8.54
C PRO A 31 1.72 7.39 -8.90
N MET A 32 1.82 8.31 -7.96
CA MET A 32 1.58 9.73 -8.22
C MET A 32 2.90 10.40 -8.61
N SER A 33 2.88 11.72 -8.81
CA SER A 33 4.07 12.49 -9.19
C SER A 33 5.27 12.32 -8.25
N ASN A 34 5.07 11.91 -6.99
CA ASN A 34 6.14 11.58 -6.05
C ASN A 34 5.66 10.58 -4.98
N GLU A 35 6.60 9.87 -4.33
CA GLU A 35 6.31 8.90 -3.27
C GLU A 35 5.47 9.50 -2.13
N ASP A 36 5.84 10.69 -1.65
CA ASP A 36 5.13 11.36 -0.56
C ASP A 36 3.66 11.65 -0.88
N ARG A 37 3.35 11.93 -2.16
CA ARG A 37 1.97 12.12 -2.59
C ARG A 37 1.20 10.80 -2.56
N THR A 38 1.84 9.72 -3.01
CA THR A 38 1.27 8.37 -2.93
C THR A 38 0.96 8.01 -1.47
N ARG A 39 1.90 8.22 -0.55
CA ARG A 39 1.73 8.00 0.90
C ARG A 39 0.60 8.87 1.47
N THR A 40 0.60 10.17 1.14
CA THR A 40 -0.43 11.11 1.61
C THR A 40 -1.81 10.71 1.09
N ARG A 41 -1.93 10.27 -0.16
CA ARG A 41 -3.20 9.84 -0.75
C ARG A 41 -3.76 8.60 -0.07
N ILE A 42 -2.89 7.64 0.28
CA ILE A 42 -3.27 6.44 1.04
C ILE A 42 -3.79 6.84 2.42
N ARG A 43 -3.06 7.71 3.14
CA ARG A 43 -3.50 8.23 4.45
C ARG A 43 -4.80 9.01 4.37
N GLN A 44 -5.02 9.82 3.33
CA GLN A 44 -6.28 10.53 3.12
C GLN A 44 -7.47 9.58 2.89
N ARG A 45 -7.25 8.44 2.22
CA ARG A 45 -8.31 7.48 1.88
C ARG A 45 -8.62 6.51 3.01
N TYR A 46 -7.60 6.09 3.75
CA TYR A 46 -7.71 5.04 4.78
C TYR A 46 -7.57 5.55 6.21
N GLY A 47 -7.23 6.83 6.41
CA GLY A 47 -7.05 7.46 7.71
C GLY A 47 -5.67 7.20 8.31
N GLU A 48 -5.64 6.96 9.62
CA GLU A 48 -4.44 6.49 10.32
C GLU A 48 -4.16 5.04 9.94
N ILE A 49 -3.44 4.90 8.83
CA ILE A 49 -2.96 3.63 8.31
C ILE A 49 -1.44 3.56 8.51
N THR A 50 -0.96 2.41 8.98
CA THR A 50 0.45 2.21 9.33
C THR A 50 1.22 1.64 8.15
N GLU A 51 2.41 2.18 7.91
CA GLU A 51 3.36 1.60 6.95
C GLU A 51 4.11 0.45 7.61
N THR A 52 3.96 -0.76 7.10
CA THR A 52 4.56 -1.97 7.67
C THR A 52 5.12 -2.87 6.57
N ALA A 53 5.97 -3.83 6.95
CA ALA A 53 6.42 -4.85 6.01
C ALA A 53 5.23 -5.72 5.56
N PRO A 54 5.08 -6.01 4.26
CA PRO A 54 3.98 -6.83 3.77
C PRO A 54 4.08 -8.26 4.32
N PRO A 55 2.98 -8.89 4.74
CA PRO A 55 2.96 -10.32 5.03
C PRO A 55 3.16 -11.14 3.76
N ALA A 56 3.51 -12.43 3.89
CA ALA A 56 3.84 -13.31 2.77
C ALA A 56 2.80 -13.31 1.63
N ASP A 57 1.50 -13.29 1.97
CA ASP A 57 0.43 -13.26 0.98
C ASP A 57 0.43 -11.96 0.14
N VAL A 58 0.76 -10.83 0.77
CA VAL A 58 0.87 -9.53 0.10
C VAL A 58 2.18 -9.44 -0.67
N GLN A 59 3.26 -10.01 -0.13
CA GLN A 59 4.53 -10.07 -0.81
C GLN A 59 4.43 -10.88 -2.11
N GLY A 60 3.76 -12.04 -2.09
CA GLY A 60 3.50 -12.81 -3.30
C GLY A 60 2.71 -12.04 -4.36
N ALA A 61 1.79 -11.16 -3.94
CA ALA A 61 1.07 -10.28 -4.87
C ALA A 61 1.92 -9.13 -5.43
N ILE A 62 2.97 -8.71 -4.71
CA ILE A 62 3.97 -7.75 -5.21
C ILE A 62 4.92 -8.43 -6.19
N GLU A 63 5.33 -9.66 -5.88
CA GLU A 63 6.33 -10.41 -6.66
C GLU A 63 5.77 -11.00 -7.96
N GLY A 64 4.49 -11.37 -7.99
CA GLY A 64 3.76 -11.74 -9.22
C GLY A 64 4.09 -13.12 -9.78
#